data_AF-A0A6V7Q204-F1
#
_entry.id   AF-A0A6V7Q204-F1
#
_cell.length_a   1.000
_cell.length_b   1.000
_cell.length_c   1.000
_cell.angle_alpha   90.00
_cell.angle_beta   90.00
_cell.angle_gamma   90.00
#
_symmetry.space_group_name_H-M   'P 1'
#
loop_
_entity.id
_entity.type
_entity.pdbx_description
1 polymer ?
#
loop_
_entity_poly.entity_id
_entity_poly.type
_entity_poly.pdbx_seq_one_letter_code
_entity_poly.pdbx_strand_id
1 'polypeptide(L)'
;MAGADADADAERRRDADAAPTATRSRAEAIRRHESRVKGLVDAGVSPSANLPPPSDLPRLSAAAADSDDQAALRVPVVDIGSIGCCRRRRAEAVDAVREAASRWGFFQLANHVVPSCVTDELIGG
;
A
#
# COMPACT_ATOMS: atom_id res chain seq x y z
N MET A 1 -27.78 73.05 -13.72
CA MET A 1 -26.69 72.12 -14.08
C MET A 1 -26.31 71.33 -12.83
N ALA A 2 -27.00 70.20 -12.62
CA ALA A 2 -26.72 69.14 -11.64
C ALA A 2 -27.78 68.04 -11.92
N GLY A 3 -27.36 66.91 -12.46
CA GLY A 3 -27.33 65.63 -11.73
C GLY A 3 -28.35 64.69 -12.40
N ALA A 4 -27.94 63.92 -13.38
CA ALA A 4 -27.34 62.58 -13.25
C ALA A 4 -28.36 61.54 -12.77
N ASP A 5 -28.99 60.96 -13.79
CA ASP A 5 -29.49 59.60 -14.01
C ASP A 5 -29.75 58.63 -12.85
N ALA A 6 -30.87 57.95 -13.07
CA ALA A 6 -31.40 56.81 -12.36
C ALA A 6 -30.42 55.65 -12.26
N ASP A 7 -30.56 54.84 -11.21
CA ASP A 7 -30.56 53.39 -11.41
C ASP A 7 -31.45 52.71 -10.38
N ALA A 8 -32.38 51.95 -10.91
CA ALA A 8 -33.33 51.13 -10.21
C ALA A 8 -32.84 49.69 -10.35
N ASP A 9 -32.34 49.07 -9.29
CA ASP A 9 -32.37 47.62 -9.21
C ASP A 9 -32.31 47.11 -7.78
N ALA A 10 -33.49 46.87 -7.21
CA ALA A 10 -33.65 46.17 -5.94
C ALA A 10 -34.13 44.75 -6.25
N GLU A 11 -33.23 43.92 -6.78
CA GLU A 11 -33.48 42.51 -7.05
C GLU A 11 -33.70 41.73 -5.75
N ARG A 12 -34.99 41.51 -5.49
CA ARG A 12 -35.50 40.42 -4.65
C ARG A 12 -35.85 39.26 -5.58
N ARG A 13 -35.11 38.15 -5.50
CA ARG A 13 -35.52 36.73 -5.76
C ARG A 13 -34.25 35.88 -5.63
N ARG A 14 -33.95 35.32 -4.45
CA ARG A 14 -34.36 33.98 -4.01
C ARG A 14 -34.05 32.87 -5.02
N ASP A 15 -33.18 31.98 -4.53
CA ASP A 15 -33.23 30.53 -4.67
C ASP A 15 -32.87 29.95 -6.04
N ALA A 16 -31.59 29.56 -6.19
CA ALA A 16 -31.14 28.26 -6.74
C ALA A 16 -29.71 28.39 -7.26
N ASP A 17 -28.74 27.82 -6.54
CA ASP A 17 -27.77 26.84 -7.09
C ASP A 17 -26.67 26.53 -6.04
N ALA A 18 -27.09 26.12 -4.83
CA ALA A 18 -26.18 25.54 -3.86
C ALA A 18 -26.07 24.04 -4.13
N ALA A 19 -25.32 23.69 -5.17
CA ALA A 19 -24.85 22.34 -5.43
C ALA A 19 -24.12 21.75 -4.19
N PRO A 20 -24.15 20.43 -4.01
CA PRO A 20 -24.49 19.79 -2.76
C PRO A 20 -23.39 19.93 -1.68
N THR A 21 -23.78 20.51 -0.55
CA THR A 21 -23.02 20.53 0.72
C THR A 21 -22.72 19.12 1.27
N ALA A 22 -23.34 18.07 0.73
CA ALA A 22 -23.06 16.68 1.07
C ALA A 22 -21.63 16.25 0.71
N THR A 23 -21.06 16.78 -0.38
CA THR A 23 -19.70 16.43 -0.83
C THR A 23 -18.64 17.04 0.08
N ARG A 24 -18.91 18.23 0.62
CA ARG A 24 -18.04 18.94 1.56
C ARG A 24 -17.97 18.22 2.91
N SER A 25 -19.13 17.79 3.43
CA SER A 25 -19.22 17.02 4.67
C SER A 25 -18.47 15.68 4.60
N ARG A 26 -18.53 14.98 3.45
CA ARG A 26 -17.79 13.74 3.22
C ARG A 26 -16.27 13.95 3.12
N ALA A 27 -15.84 15.00 2.40
CA ALA A 27 -14.42 15.32 2.29
C ALA A 27 -13.81 15.75 3.64
N GLU A 28 -14.58 16.44 4.48
CA GLU A 28 -14.18 16.81 5.84
C GLU A 28 -14.15 15.60 6.79
N ALA A 29 -15.07 14.64 6.64
CA ALA A 29 -15.03 13.38 7.40
C ALA A 29 -13.74 12.59 7.09
N ILE A 30 -13.32 12.51 5.82
CA ILE A 30 -12.06 11.87 5.43
C ILE A 30 -10.86 12.61 6.01
N ARG A 31 -10.88 13.95 6.00
CA ARG A 31 -9.81 14.77 6.59
C ARG A 31 -9.74 14.68 8.12
N ARG A 32 -10.86 14.42 8.81
CA ARG A 32 -10.92 14.21 10.27
C ARG A 32 -10.36 12.84 10.71
N HIS A 33 -10.36 11.85 9.83
CA HIS A 33 -9.71 10.56 10.08
C HIS A 33 -8.25 10.62 9.61
N GLU A 34 -7.38 11.17 10.46
CA GLU A 34 -5.93 11.28 10.24
C GLU A 34 -5.18 9.92 10.16
N SER A 35 -5.89 8.81 9.98
CA SER A 35 -5.33 7.46 10.01
C SER A 35 -5.40 6.73 8.66
N ARG A 36 -5.11 7.42 7.54
CA ARG A 36 -4.81 6.82 6.22
C ARG A 36 -5.73 5.63 5.86
N VAL A 37 -5.22 4.61 5.17
CA VAL A 37 -6.01 3.46 4.69
C VAL A 37 -6.62 2.65 5.85
N LYS A 38 -5.92 2.51 6.99
CA LYS A 38 -6.42 1.77 8.15
C LYS A 38 -7.72 2.37 8.71
N GLY A 39 -7.78 3.69 8.89
CA GLY A 39 -9.01 4.35 9.36
C GLY A 39 -10.16 4.27 8.38
N LEU A 40 -9.86 4.18 7.08
CA LEU A 40 -10.89 4.01 6.07
C LEU A 40 -11.49 2.60 6.11
N VAL A 41 -10.64 1.59 6.30
CA VAL A 41 -11.05 0.20 6.51
C VAL A 41 -11.87 0.07 7.79
N ASP A 42 -11.37 0.63 8.92
CA ASP A 42 -12.04 0.58 10.21
C ASP A 42 -13.41 1.31 10.19
N ALA A 43 -13.55 2.35 9.37
CA ALA A 43 -14.81 3.07 9.15
C ALA A 43 -15.79 2.35 8.20
N GLY A 44 -15.43 1.19 7.64
CA GLY A 44 -16.27 0.43 6.72
C GLY A 44 -16.52 1.12 5.37
N VAL A 45 -15.69 2.10 5.01
CA VAL A 45 -15.83 2.85 3.75
C VAL A 45 -15.03 2.14 2.67
N SER A 46 -15.69 1.71 1.59
CA SER A 46 -14.99 1.13 0.43
C SER A 46 -14.37 2.24 -0.43
N PRO A 47 -13.03 2.29 -0.58
CA PRO A 47 -12.39 3.25 -1.46
C PRO A 47 -12.39 2.75 -2.90
N SER A 48 -13.46 3.01 -3.64
CA SER A 48 -13.43 2.85 -5.11
C SER A 48 -12.36 3.73 -5.78
N ALA A 49 -11.89 4.78 -5.09
CA ALA A 49 -10.86 5.71 -5.57
C ALA A 49 -9.41 5.20 -5.42
N ASN A 50 -9.16 4.10 -4.69
CA ASN A 50 -7.80 3.56 -4.46
C ASN A 50 -7.47 2.36 -5.36
N LEU A 51 -8.35 2.04 -6.30
CA LEU A 51 -8.10 0.96 -7.25
C LEU A 51 -7.08 1.44 -8.29
N PRO A 52 -5.99 0.69 -8.51
CA PRO A 52 -5.13 0.90 -9.66
C PRO A 52 -5.96 0.83 -10.96
N PRO A 53 -5.52 1.48 -12.04
CA PRO A 53 -6.14 1.27 -13.33
C PRO A 53 -6.16 -0.23 -13.67
N PRO A 54 -7.13 -0.72 -14.46
CA PRO A 54 -7.28 -2.16 -14.75
C PRO A 54 -6.02 -2.84 -15.28
N SER A 55 -5.14 -2.08 -15.93
CA SER A 55 -3.84 -2.52 -16.44
C SER A 55 -2.82 -2.87 -15.35
N ASP A 56 -2.94 -2.25 -14.17
CA ASP A 56 -2.00 -2.37 -13.04
C ASP A 56 -2.56 -3.26 -11.93
N LEU A 57 -3.78 -3.77 -12.09
CA LEU A 57 -4.34 -4.73 -11.15
C LEU A 57 -3.52 -6.03 -11.21
N PRO A 58 -2.94 -6.48 -10.10
CA PRO A 58 -2.31 -7.80 -10.07
C PRO A 58 -3.36 -8.82 -10.50
N ARG A 59 -2.96 -9.78 -11.35
CA ARG A 59 -3.79 -10.93 -11.68
C ARG A 59 -3.91 -11.81 -10.43
N LEU A 60 -4.77 -11.40 -9.50
CA LEU A 60 -5.14 -12.16 -8.33
C LEU A 60 -6.12 -13.25 -8.79
N SER A 61 -5.61 -14.31 -9.42
CA SER A 61 -6.43 -15.49 -9.62
C SER A 61 -6.54 -16.22 -8.28
N ALA A 62 -7.78 -16.45 -7.82
CA ALA A 62 -8.04 -17.35 -6.69
C ALA A 62 -7.50 -18.78 -6.93
N ALA A 63 -7.17 -19.10 -8.19
CA ALA A 63 -6.56 -20.35 -8.62
C ALA A 63 -5.05 -20.43 -8.36
N ALA A 64 -4.39 -19.36 -7.91
CA ALA A 64 -2.96 -19.39 -7.59
C ALA A 64 -2.62 -20.33 -6.41
N ALA A 65 -3.60 -20.94 -5.74
CA ALA A 65 -3.35 -21.93 -4.69
C ALA A 65 -3.10 -23.36 -5.21
N ASP A 66 -3.45 -23.69 -6.47
CA ASP A 66 -3.58 -25.11 -6.88
C ASP A 66 -3.04 -25.46 -8.29
N SER A 67 -2.37 -24.53 -8.97
CA SER A 67 -1.72 -24.83 -10.25
C SER A 67 -0.25 -25.18 -10.05
N ASP A 68 0.17 -26.32 -10.60
CA ASP A 68 1.54 -26.86 -10.67
C ASP A 68 2.59 -25.83 -11.18
N ASP A 69 2.13 -24.77 -11.85
CA ASP A 69 2.91 -23.60 -12.27
C ASP A 69 3.44 -22.72 -11.11
N GLN A 70 2.90 -22.84 -9.89
CA GLN A 70 3.44 -22.18 -8.67
C GLN A 70 4.85 -22.70 -8.31
N ALA A 71 5.22 -23.90 -8.79
CA ALA A 71 6.58 -24.41 -8.62
C ALA A 71 7.62 -23.56 -9.37
N ALA A 72 7.21 -22.79 -10.39
CA ALA A 72 8.13 -22.13 -11.31
C ALA A 72 8.76 -20.83 -10.77
N LEU A 73 8.18 -20.18 -9.75
CA LEU A 73 8.65 -18.87 -9.24
C LEU A 73 8.75 -18.86 -7.70
N ARG A 74 9.49 -19.81 -7.13
CA ARG A 74 9.81 -19.79 -5.69
C ARG A 74 11.04 -18.93 -5.44
N VAL A 75 10.86 -17.92 -4.59
CA VAL A 75 11.94 -17.06 -4.09
C VAL A 75 13.04 -17.92 -3.45
N PRO A 76 14.33 -17.70 -3.78
CA PRO A 76 15.43 -18.43 -3.16
C PRO A 76 15.45 -18.21 -1.65
N VAL A 77 15.71 -19.28 -0.89
CA VAL A 77 15.94 -19.22 0.56
C VAL A 77 17.39 -19.60 0.82
N VAL A 78 18.13 -18.72 1.48
CA VAL A 78 19.53 -18.94 1.87
C VAL A 78 19.59 -19.25 3.36
N ASP A 79 20.03 -20.44 3.71
CA ASP A 79 20.25 -20.86 5.11
C ASP A 79 21.67 -20.47 5.55
N ILE A 80 21.76 -19.62 6.59
CA ILE A 80 23.04 -19.21 7.17
C ILE A 80 23.33 -19.82 8.54
N GLY A 81 22.53 -20.76 9.02
CA GLY A 81 22.72 -21.38 10.33
C GLY A 81 24.05 -22.14 10.47
N SER A 82 24.63 -22.58 9.35
CA SER A 82 25.87 -23.39 9.33
C SER A 82 27.15 -22.62 8.96
N ILE A 83 27.10 -21.31 8.75
CA ILE A 83 28.28 -20.51 8.35
C ILE A 83 29.39 -20.46 9.41
N GLY A 84 29.05 -20.75 10.67
CA GLY A 84 29.98 -20.85 11.78
C GLY A 84 30.73 -22.18 11.83
N CYS A 85 30.21 -23.24 11.18
CA CYS A 85 30.73 -24.60 11.36
C CYS A 85 32.10 -24.83 10.70
N CYS A 86 32.33 -24.31 9.50
CA CYS A 86 33.62 -24.41 8.80
C CYS A 86 33.72 -23.45 7.59
N ARG A 87 34.94 -23.30 7.05
CA ARG A 87 35.21 -22.45 5.87
C ARG A 87 34.39 -22.88 4.64
N ARG A 88 34.17 -24.19 4.46
CA ARG A 88 33.38 -24.74 3.35
C ARG A 88 31.92 -24.29 3.41
N ARG A 89 31.26 -24.46 4.56
CA ARG A 89 29.86 -24.02 4.75
C ARG A 89 29.69 -22.51 4.54
N ARG A 90 30.67 -21.72 4.98
CA ARG A 90 30.69 -20.28 4.72
C ARG A 90 30.79 -19.96 3.23
N ALA A 91 31.65 -20.65 2.49
CA ALA A 91 31.77 -20.47 1.05
C ALA A 91 30.46 -20.84 0.32
N GLU A 92 29.84 -21.97 0.68
CA GLU A 92 28.54 -22.39 0.14
C GLU A 92 27.44 -21.32 0.35
N ALA A 93 27.36 -20.74 1.55
CA ALA A 93 26.39 -19.68 1.82
C ALA A 93 26.68 -18.40 1.02
N VAL A 94 27.95 -18.02 0.88
CA VAL A 94 28.35 -16.84 0.09
C VAL A 94 28.02 -17.04 -1.40
N ASP A 95 28.27 -18.24 -1.93
CA ASP A 95 27.95 -18.58 -3.31
C ASP A 95 26.44 -18.58 -3.56
N ALA A 96 25.64 -19.11 -2.61
CA ALA A 96 24.18 -19.06 -2.69
C ALA A 96 23.64 -17.62 -2.66
N VAL A 97 24.17 -16.75 -1.80
CA VAL A 97 23.82 -15.32 -1.79
C VAL A 97 24.17 -14.67 -3.13
N ARG A 98 25.38 -14.92 -3.65
CA ARG A 98 25.84 -14.37 -4.92
C ARG A 98 24.93 -14.79 -6.07
N GLU A 99 24.59 -16.08 -6.15
CA GLU A 99 23.70 -16.61 -7.18
C GLU A 99 22.31 -15.98 -7.09
N ALA A 100 21.71 -15.99 -5.90
CA ALA A 100 20.38 -15.45 -5.69
C ALA A 100 20.32 -13.94 -5.98
N ALA A 101 21.29 -13.16 -5.50
CA ALA A 101 21.37 -11.73 -5.80
C ALA A 101 21.56 -11.46 -7.30
N SER A 102 22.39 -12.24 -7.99
CA SER A 102 22.67 -12.01 -9.42
C SER A 102 21.53 -12.45 -10.34
N ARG A 103 20.84 -13.55 -10.00
CA ARG A 103 19.77 -14.12 -10.83
C ARG A 103 18.40 -13.55 -10.50
N TRP A 104 18.10 -13.33 -9.22
CA TRP A 104 16.78 -12.90 -8.76
C TRP A 104 16.74 -11.44 -8.33
N GLY A 105 17.85 -10.87 -7.87
CA GLY A 105 17.87 -9.55 -7.24
C GLY A 105 17.26 -9.50 -5.83
N PHE A 106 16.66 -10.61 -5.37
CA PHE A 106 16.11 -10.75 -4.03
C PHE A 106 16.13 -12.23 -3.58
N PHE A 107 16.13 -12.44 -2.26
CA PHE A 107 16.12 -13.75 -1.63
C PHE A 107 15.64 -13.63 -0.17
N GLN A 108 15.25 -14.75 0.41
CA GLN A 108 14.93 -14.87 1.83
C GLN A 108 16.13 -15.43 2.59
N LEU A 109 16.37 -14.95 3.81
CA LEU A 109 17.45 -15.43 4.67
C LEU A 109 16.85 -16.25 5.82
N ALA A 110 17.32 -17.48 6.02
CA ALA A 110 16.86 -18.39 7.07
C ALA A 110 17.97 -18.67 8.09
N ASN A 111 17.57 -19.03 9.31
CA ASN A 111 18.47 -19.31 10.44
C ASN A 111 19.50 -18.19 10.68
N HIS A 112 19.07 -16.95 10.47
CA HIS A 112 19.84 -15.76 10.83
C HIS A 112 20.02 -15.66 12.36
N VAL A 113 21.01 -14.86 12.77
CA VAL A 113 21.40 -14.69 14.17
C VAL A 113 20.46 -13.73 14.92
N VAL A 114 19.45 -13.17 14.24
CA VAL A 114 18.47 -12.27 14.88
C VAL A 114 17.50 -13.12 15.71
N PRO A 115 17.41 -12.89 17.03
CA PRO A 115 16.46 -13.62 17.88
C PRO A 115 15.02 -13.34 17.46
N SER A 116 14.17 -14.36 17.50
CA SER A 116 12.75 -14.21 17.13
C SER A 116 12.02 -13.20 18.00
N CYS A 117 12.36 -13.09 19.29
CA CYS A 117 11.75 -12.11 20.18
C CYS A 117 11.89 -10.67 19.66
N VAL A 118 13.00 -10.33 19.01
CA VAL A 118 13.22 -9.01 18.42
C VAL A 118 12.34 -8.80 17.20
N THR A 119 12.21 -9.81 16.33
CA THR A 119 11.32 -9.71 15.16
C THR A 119 9.85 -9.68 15.57
N ASP A 120 9.48 -10.41 16.62
CA ASP A 120 8.11 -10.48 17.13
C ASP A 120 7.68 -9.15 17.75
N GLU A 121 8.57 -8.51 18.53
CA GLU A 121 8.35 -7.16 19.07
C GLU A 121 8.15 -6.13 17.95
N LEU A 122 8.95 -6.21 16.87
CA LEU A 122 8.82 -5.30 15.72
C LEU A 122 7.51 -5.50 14.94
N ILE A 123 7.01 -6.74 14.87
CA ILE A 123 5.74 -7.05 14.18
C ILE A 123 4.53 -6.66 15.04
N GLY A 124 4.66 -6.76 16.37
CA GLY A 124 3.61 -6.42 17.32
C GLY A 124 3.45 -4.92 17.63
N GLY A 125 4.25 -4.06 16.98
CA GLY A 125 4.23 -2.60 17.15
C GLY A 125 3.02 -1.88 16.55
#